data_AF-A0A7R9LDM6-F1
#
_entry.id   AF-A0A7R9LDM6-F1
#
_cell.length_a   1.000
_cell.length_b   1.000
_cell.length_c   1.000
_cell.angle_alpha   90.00
_cell.angle_beta   90.00
_cell.angle_gamma   90.00
#
_symmetry.space_group_name_H-M   'P 1'
#
loop_
_entity.id
_entity.type
_entity.pdbx_description
1 polymer ?
#
loop_
_entity_poly.entity_id
_entity_poly.type
_entity_poly.pdbx_seq_one_letter_code
_entity_poly.pdbx_strand_id
1 'polypeptide(L)'
;MSCLVISLEDLEFGFGNHCAIHNPLGVDAQKNGDFWMVLQKPKHPLPPNQIQLKVPVYMTKWDVKNYLENIYKLTVMNVTTRVRCGDIKRAKGKIYLIKEEDYKTAFVDLPKDTTFQFPDLFPKDRVNQLSKDLSDAEKEVEFGRLRERRKYYKNMRDNVPDWFQL
;
A
#
# COMPACT_ATOMS: atom_id res chain seq x y z
N MET A 1 -4.59 -24.44 -24.14
CA MET A 1 -5.39 -23.47 -23.37
C MET A 1 -4.41 -22.58 -22.64
N SER A 2 -4.22 -21.35 -23.11
CA SER A 2 -3.27 -20.40 -22.52
C SER A 2 -3.94 -19.70 -21.34
N CYS A 3 -3.57 -20.05 -20.11
CA CYS A 3 -4.01 -19.32 -18.92
C CYS A 3 -3.32 -17.95 -18.90
N LEU A 4 -4.10 -16.87 -18.86
CA LEU A 4 -3.56 -15.53 -18.68
C LEU A 4 -3.25 -15.33 -17.19
N VAL A 5 -1.96 -15.16 -16.86
CA VAL A 5 -1.52 -14.77 -15.52
C VAL A 5 -1.51 -13.25 -15.50
N ILE A 6 -2.38 -12.65 -14.67
CA ILE A 6 -2.42 -11.20 -14.50
C ILE A 6 -1.49 -10.85 -13.35
N SER A 7 -0.37 -10.20 -13.64
CA SER A 7 0.54 -9.62 -12.66
C SER A 7 0.16 -8.17 -12.38
N LEU A 8 0.46 -7.67 -11.18
CA LEU A 8 0.14 -6.28 -10.81
C LEU A 8 0.86 -5.24 -11.70
N GLU A 9 1.92 -5.65 -12.39
CA GLU A 9 2.68 -4.85 -13.36
C GLU A 9 1.87 -4.59 -14.64
N ASP A 10 0.86 -5.41 -14.95
CA ASP A 10 -0.03 -5.22 -16.11
C ASP A 10 -1.14 -4.17 -15.84
N LEU A 11 -1.20 -3.62 -14.62
CA LEU A 11 -2.15 -2.57 -14.20
C LEU A 11 -1.58 -1.14 -14.34
N GLU A 12 -0.42 -0.98 -14.98
CA GLU A 12 0.20 0.33 -15.21
C GLU A 12 -0.55 1.16 -16.29
N PHE A 13 -1.41 2.05 -15.79
CA PHE A 13 -1.76 3.40 -16.25
C PHE A 13 -1.71 3.73 -17.76
N GLY A 14 -2.85 3.58 -18.43
CA GLY A 14 -3.21 4.42 -19.56
C GLY A 14 -3.67 5.80 -19.09
N PHE A 15 -2.76 6.78 -18.98
CA PHE A 15 -3.13 8.20 -18.91
C PHE A 15 -3.67 8.64 -20.29
N GLY A 16 -4.95 8.33 -20.54
CA GLY A 16 -5.70 8.82 -21.70
C GLY A 16 -6.67 9.91 -21.26
N ASN A 17 -6.29 11.16 -21.50
CA ASN A 17 -7.17 12.33 -21.35
C ASN A 17 -8.35 12.25 -22.34
N HIS A 18 -9.47 11.65 -21.99
CA HIS A 18 -10.71 11.79 -22.77
C HIS A 18 -11.96 11.86 -21.90
N CYS A 19 -12.51 13.07 -21.88
CA CYS A 19 -13.90 13.46 -22.14
C CYS A 19 -15.04 12.65 -21.50
N ALA A 20 -15.89 13.40 -20.80
CA ALA A 20 -17.21 13.04 -20.31
C ALA A 20 -17.97 12.07 -21.23
N ILE A 21 -18.19 10.85 -20.74
CA ILE A 21 -19.18 9.93 -21.28
C ILE A 21 -20.48 10.20 -20.51
N HIS A 22 -21.40 10.92 -21.13
CA HIS A 22 -22.80 10.90 -20.72
C HIS A 22 -23.35 9.48 -20.92
N ASN A 23 -23.79 8.83 -19.84
CA ASN A 23 -24.51 7.55 -19.92
C ASN A 23 -26.02 7.82 -19.88
N PRO A 24 -26.81 7.50 -20.93
CA PRO A 24 -28.24 7.82 -21.03
C PRO A 24 -29.17 6.76 -20.44
N LEU A 25 -28.69 5.94 -19.49
CA LEU A 25 -29.50 4.93 -18.81
C LEU A 25 -29.54 5.28 -17.32
N GLY A 26 -30.73 5.65 -16.84
CA GLY A 26 -30.99 6.24 -15.52
C GLY A 26 -30.53 5.39 -14.33
N VAL A 27 -29.23 5.44 -14.06
CA VAL A 27 -28.60 5.12 -12.79
C VAL A 27 -27.79 6.36 -12.44
N ASP A 28 -28.21 7.00 -11.36
CA ASP A 28 -27.69 8.22 -10.74
C ASP A 28 -26.21 8.41 -11.07
N ALA A 29 -25.89 9.49 -11.78
CA ALA A 29 -24.52 9.91 -12.02
C ALA A 29 -23.84 10.03 -10.65
N GLN A 30 -23.08 9.01 -10.27
CA GLN A 30 -22.21 9.06 -9.11
C GLN A 30 -21.26 10.21 -9.39
N LYS A 31 -21.46 11.34 -8.70
CA LYS A 31 -20.37 12.27 -8.38
C LYS A 31 -19.18 11.39 -8.09
N ASN A 32 -18.09 11.55 -8.83
CA ASN A 32 -16.84 10.83 -8.59
C ASN A 32 -16.43 11.13 -7.15
N GLY A 33 -16.90 10.28 -6.24
CA GLY A 33 -16.56 10.33 -4.83
C GLY A 33 -15.12 9.88 -4.72
N ASP A 34 -14.42 10.39 -3.72
CA ASP A 34 -13.08 9.93 -3.38
C ASP A 34 -13.14 8.48 -2.88
N PHE A 35 -13.24 7.53 -3.81
CA PHE A 35 -13.21 6.10 -3.57
C PHE A 35 -11.78 5.60 -3.64
N TRP A 36 -11.31 4.98 -2.56
CA TRP A 36 -10.06 4.24 -2.53
C TRP A 36 -10.34 2.75 -2.36
N MET A 37 -9.50 1.93 -2.97
CA MET A 37 -9.50 0.48 -2.76
C MET A 37 -8.05 0.00 -2.67
N VAL A 38 -7.81 -0.98 -1.81
CA VAL A 38 -6.48 -1.54 -1.61
C VAL A 38 -6.53 -3.03 -1.86
N LEU A 39 -5.65 -3.50 -2.74
CA LEU A 39 -5.45 -4.93 -2.93
C LEU A 39 -4.85 -5.54 -1.67
N GLN A 40 -5.48 -6.59 -1.14
CA GLN A 40 -5.05 -7.25 0.08
C GLN A 40 -4.56 -8.66 -0.21
N LYS A 41 -3.36 -9.01 0.29
CA LYS A 41 -2.90 -10.40 0.29
C LYS A 41 -3.84 -11.24 1.17
N PRO A 42 -4.42 -12.32 0.65
CA PRO A 42 -5.39 -13.11 1.41
C PRO A 42 -4.70 -13.88 2.54
N LYS A 43 -5.36 -13.94 3.70
CA LYS A 43 -4.85 -14.67 4.89
C LYS A 43 -4.99 -16.18 4.74
N HIS A 44 -6.03 -16.62 4.03
CA HIS A 44 -6.30 -18.01 3.72
C HIS A 44 -6.19 -18.20 2.20
N PRO A 45 -5.81 -19.39 1.70
CA PRO A 45 -5.73 -19.63 0.27
C PRO A 45 -7.12 -19.43 -0.35
N LEU A 46 -7.19 -18.53 -1.33
CA LEU A 46 -8.37 -18.29 -2.15
C LEU A 46 -8.23 -19.05 -3.48
N PRO A 47 -9.34 -19.24 -4.22
CA PRO A 47 -9.28 -19.67 -5.61
C PRO A 47 -8.33 -18.78 -6.43
N PRO A 48 -7.59 -19.33 -7.40
CA PRO A 48 -6.59 -18.58 -8.18
C PRO A 48 -7.21 -17.49 -9.05
N ASN A 49 -8.50 -17.57 -9.35
CA ASN A 49 -9.24 -16.57 -10.11
C ASN A 49 -9.97 -15.56 -9.20
N GLN A 50 -9.67 -15.53 -7.90
CA GLN A 50 -10.35 -14.64 -6.96
C GLN A 50 -9.38 -13.65 -6.33
N ILE A 51 -9.79 -12.39 -6.28
CA ILE A 51 -9.03 -11.28 -5.69
C ILE A 51 -9.71 -10.81 -4.41
N GLN A 52 -8.91 -10.44 -3.40
CA GLN A 52 -9.39 -9.82 -2.18
C GLN A 52 -9.01 -8.33 -2.14
N LEU A 53 -10.01 -7.46 -2.00
CA LEU A 53 -9.84 -6.01 -1.89
C LEU A 53 -10.35 -5.50 -0.54
N LYS A 54 -9.68 -4.49 0.00
CA LYS A 54 -10.16 -3.65 1.11
C LYS A 54 -10.79 -2.39 0.51
N VAL A 55 -12.03 -2.13 0.92
CA VAL A 55 -12.91 -1.11 0.34
C VAL A 55 -13.60 -0.35 1.49
N PRO A 56 -13.91 0.95 1.35
CA PRO A 56 -14.72 1.66 2.33
C PRO A 56 -16.13 1.06 2.49
N VAL A 57 -16.74 1.26 3.66
CA VAL A 57 -18.03 0.66 4.03
C VAL A 57 -19.19 1.14 3.15
N TYR A 58 -19.14 2.39 2.70
CA TYR A 58 -20.20 3.02 1.91
C TYR A 58 -20.24 2.55 0.45
N MET A 59 -19.21 1.86 -0.05
CA MET A 59 -19.16 1.39 -1.43
C MET A 59 -20.03 0.14 -1.62
N THR A 60 -20.84 0.11 -2.66
CA THR A 60 -21.69 -1.04 -3.01
C THR A 60 -20.94 -2.03 -3.90
N LYS A 61 -21.49 -3.25 -4.05
CA LYS A 61 -20.92 -4.27 -4.95
C LYS A 61 -20.89 -3.81 -6.42
N TRP A 62 -21.85 -2.99 -6.82
CA TRP A 62 -21.97 -2.46 -8.17
C TRP A 62 -20.92 -1.40 -8.43
N ASP A 63 -20.67 -0.53 -7.44
CA ASP A 63 -19.62 0.48 -7.52
C ASP A 63 -18.26 -0.18 -7.68
N VAL A 64 -17.97 -1.24 -6.92
CA VAL A 64 -16.69 -1.97 -7.01
C VAL A 64 -16.53 -2.55 -8.41
N LYS A 65 -17.58 -3.20 -8.94
CA LYS A 65 -17.57 -3.76 -10.29
C LYS A 65 -17.33 -2.68 -11.34
N ASN A 66 -18.10 -1.60 -11.30
CA ASN A 66 -18.02 -0.48 -12.24
C ASN A 66 -16.65 0.20 -12.19
N TYR A 67 -16.05 0.33 -11.00
CA TYR A 67 -14.73 0.91 -10.83
C TYR A 67 -13.64 0.04 -11.49
N LEU A 68 -13.67 -1.27 -11.23
CA LEU A 68 -12.71 -2.22 -11.81
C LEU A 68 -12.85 -2.32 -13.34
N GLU A 69 -14.07 -2.31 -13.86
CA GLU A 69 -14.33 -2.38 -15.31
C GLU A 69 -13.97 -1.06 -16.02
N ASN A 70 -14.27 0.10 -15.42
CA ASN A 70 -14.07 1.37 -16.10
C ASN A 70 -12.65 1.92 -15.96
N ILE A 71 -12.06 1.87 -14.77
CA ILE A 71 -10.74 2.47 -14.52
C ILE A 71 -9.64 1.47 -14.84
N TYR A 72 -9.75 0.24 -14.33
CA TYR A 72 -8.72 -0.79 -14.49
C TYR A 72 -8.94 -1.72 -15.68
N LYS A 73 -10.06 -1.59 -16.40
CA LYS A 73 -10.39 -2.42 -17.57
C LYS A 73 -10.36 -3.93 -17.26
N LEU A 74 -10.64 -4.30 -16.01
CA LEU A 74 -10.68 -5.69 -15.57
C LEU A 74 -12.05 -6.29 -15.84
N THR A 75 -12.08 -7.51 -16.38
CA THR A 75 -13.31 -8.28 -16.55
C THR A 75 -13.71 -8.92 -15.23
N VAL A 76 -14.85 -8.52 -14.68
CA VAL A 76 -15.33 -8.98 -13.37
C VAL A 76 -16.60 -9.80 -13.53
N MET A 77 -16.56 -11.06 -13.08
CA MET A 77 -17.72 -11.96 -13.14
C MET A 77 -18.70 -11.68 -12.01
N ASN A 78 -18.20 -11.64 -10.77
CA ASN A 78 -19.02 -11.47 -9.58
C ASN A 78 -18.25 -10.76 -8.47
N VAL A 79 -18.97 -10.01 -7.62
CA VAL A 79 -18.40 -9.31 -6.46
C VAL A 79 -19.21 -9.66 -5.22
N THR A 80 -18.53 -10.26 -4.25
CA THR A 80 -19.10 -10.59 -2.94
C THR A 80 -18.44 -9.73 -1.87
N THR A 81 -19.22 -8.94 -1.14
CA THR A 81 -18.67 -8.06 -0.10
C THR A 81 -19.05 -8.51 1.30
N ARG A 82 -18.15 -8.33 2.27
CA ARG A 82 -18.39 -8.57 3.69
C ARG A 82 -17.89 -7.40 4.52
N VAL A 83 -18.71 -6.89 5.43
CA VAL A 83 -18.28 -5.84 6.37
C VAL A 83 -17.40 -6.46 7.45
N ARG A 84 -16.28 -5.82 7.76
CA ARG A 84 -15.34 -6.17 8.81
C ARG A 84 -15.29 -5.03 9.82
N CYS A 85 -15.55 -5.37 11.08
CA CYS A 85 -15.36 -4.42 12.16
C CYS A 85 -13.85 -4.28 12.44
N GLY A 86 -13.41 -3.06 12.68
CA GLY A 86 -12.07 -2.78 13.16
C GLY A 86 -11.89 -3.27 14.59
N ASP A 87 -10.64 -3.59 14.95
CA ASP A 87 -10.32 -4.06 16.28
C ASP A 87 -10.45 -2.92 17.30
N ILE A 88 -10.83 -3.26 18.53
CA ILE A 88 -10.82 -2.31 19.66
C ILE A 88 -9.54 -2.56 20.45
N LYS A 89 -8.62 -1.60 20.42
CA LYS A 89 -7.30 -1.68 21.05
C LYS A 89 -7.19 -0.68 22.20
N ARG A 90 -6.48 -1.03 23.27
CA ARG A 90 -6.13 -0.07 24.32
C ARG A 90 -5.09 0.92 23.79
N ALA A 91 -5.29 2.20 24.08
CA ALA A 91 -4.32 3.23 23.74
C ALA A 91 -3.01 3.00 24.52
N LYS A 92 -1.86 3.10 23.84
CA LYS A 92 -0.55 2.86 24.47
C LYS A 92 -0.34 3.87 25.61
N GLY A 93 -0.18 3.36 26.83
CA GLY A 93 0.03 4.18 28.03
C GLY A 93 -1.20 4.94 28.54
N LYS A 94 -2.40 4.63 28.04
CA LYS A 94 -3.66 5.29 28.46
C LYS A 94 -4.73 4.26 28.79
N ILE A 95 -5.72 4.68 29.58
CA ILE A 95 -6.77 3.78 30.12
C ILE A 95 -7.93 3.58 29.12
N TYR A 96 -8.08 4.45 28.11
CA TYR A 96 -9.18 4.37 27.15
C TYR A 96 -8.92 3.43 25.96
N LEU A 97 -10.02 2.99 25.34
CA LEU A 97 -10.04 2.12 24.17
C LEU A 97 -10.16 2.95 22.89
N ILE A 98 -9.40 2.59 21.86
CA ILE A 98 -9.45 3.15 20.51
C ILE A 98 -10.05 2.07 19.59
N LYS A 99 -11.11 2.42 18.86
CA LYS A 99 -11.68 1.56 17.83
C LYS A 99 -11.04 1.89 16.48
N GLU A 100 -10.52 0.88 15.81
CA GLU A 100 -10.05 1.01 14.43
C GLU A 100 -11.22 1.16 13.45
N GLU A 101 -10.96 1.78 12.31
CA GLU A 101 -11.99 2.01 11.31
C GLU A 101 -12.54 0.69 10.72
N ASP A 102 -13.86 0.60 10.69
CA ASP A 102 -14.56 -0.49 10.03
C ASP A 102 -14.37 -0.38 8.51
N TYR A 103 -14.22 -1.52 7.84
CA TYR A 103 -14.02 -1.57 6.39
C TYR A 103 -14.79 -2.72 5.77
N LYS A 104 -14.88 -2.75 4.44
CA LYS A 104 -15.51 -3.83 3.68
C LYS A 104 -14.42 -4.63 2.96
N THR A 105 -14.49 -5.94 3.07
CA THR A 105 -13.68 -6.84 2.24
C THR A 105 -14.51 -7.23 1.03
N ALA A 106 -14.03 -6.95 -0.17
CA ALA A 106 -14.64 -7.40 -1.42
C ALA A 106 -13.84 -8.57 -1.98
N PHE A 107 -14.54 -9.67 -2.26
CA PHE A 107 -14.05 -10.80 -3.03
C PHE A 107 -14.54 -10.65 -4.45
N VAL A 108 -13.61 -10.59 -5.39
CA VAL A 108 -13.88 -10.34 -6.80
C VAL A 108 -13.52 -11.59 -7.58
N ASP A 109 -14.50 -12.17 -8.25
CA ASP A 109 -14.34 -13.35 -9.07
C ASP A 109 -13.99 -12.92 -10.50
N LEU A 110 -12.84 -13.35 -10.98
CA LEU A 110 -12.38 -13.18 -12.36
C LEU A 110 -12.86 -14.35 -13.24
N PRO A 111 -12.79 -14.21 -14.57
CA PRO A 111 -13.03 -15.30 -15.50
C PRO A 111 -12.17 -16.53 -15.17
N LYS A 112 -12.65 -17.71 -15.52
CA LYS A 112 -11.96 -18.97 -15.22
C LYS A 112 -10.61 -19.12 -15.95
N ASP A 113 -10.44 -18.38 -17.04
CA ASP A 113 -9.25 -18.42 -17.88
C ASP A 113 -8.11 -17.56 -17.33
N THR A 114 -8.40 -16.70 -16.34
CA THR A 114 -7.43 -15.81 -15.72
C THR A 114 -7.06 -16.30 -14.32
N THR A 115 -5.77 -16.21 -14.02
CA THR A 115 -5.24 -16.53 -12.70
C THR A 115 -4.49 -15.32 -12.16
N PHE A 116 -4.69 -15.05 -10.88
CA PHE A 116 -4.09 -13.93 -10.18
C PHE A 116 -3.17 -14.47 -9.08
N GLN A 117 -1.91 -14.05 -9.13
CA GLN A 117 -0.92 -14.33 -8.10
C GLN A 117 -0.46 -13.01 -7.50
N PHE A 118 -0.51 -12.90 -6.17
CA PHE A 118 -0.08 -11.68 -5.51
C PHE A 118 1.44 -11.52 -5.67
N PRO A 119 1.93 -10.39 -6.20
CA PRO A 119 3.35 -10.22 -6.49
C PRO A 119 4.18 -10.19 -5.21
N ASP A 120 5.46 -10.54 -5.33
CA ASP A 120 6.40 -10.34 -4.23
C ASP A 120 6.82 -8.86 -4.14
N LEU A 121 6.18 -8.13 -3.23
CA LEU A 121 6.44 -6.70 -3.03
C LEU A 121 7.85 -6.44 -2.45
N PHE A 122 8.42 -7.40 -1.73
CA PHE A 122 9.66 -7.22 -0.96
C PHE A 122 10.69 -8.28 -1.32
N PRO A 123 11.27 -8.23 -2.53
CA PRO A 123 12.30 -9.19 -2.94
C PRO A 123 13.53 -9.07 -2.02
N LYS A 124 14.04 -10.23 -1.58
CA LYS A 124 15.10 -10.34 -0.57
C LYS A 124 16.35 -9.56 -0.93
N ASP A 125 16.70 -9.49 -2.21
CA ASP A 125 17.91 -8.79 -2.66
C ASP A 125 17.83 -7.28 -2.41
N ARG A 126 16.67 -6.66 -2.70
CA ARG A 126 16.43 -5.25 -2.41
C ARG A 126 16.46 -4.97 -0.91
N VAL A 127 15.85 -5.85 -0.11
CA VAL A 127 15.83 -5.73 1.35
C VAL A 127 17.25 -5.84 1.93
N ASN A 128 18.05 -6.79 1.43
CA ASN A 128 19.43 -7.00 1.87
C ASN A 128 20.32 -5.80 1.53
N GLN A 129 20.17 -5.22 0.34
CA GLN A 129 20.88 -3.99 -0.05
C GLN A 129 20.51 -2.84 0.88
N LEU A 130 19.20 -2.58 1.05
CA LEU A 130 18.72 -1.51 1.93
C LEU A 130 19.24 -1.66 3.37
N SER A 131 19.29 -2.90 3.88
CA SER A 131 19.80 -3.17 5.23
C SER A 131 21.30 -2.89 5.38
N LYS A 132 22.10 -3.12 4.32
CA LYS A 132 23.53 -2.81 4.32
C LYS A 132 23.73 -1.30 4.32
N ASP A 133 23.02 -0.59 3.44
CA ASP A 133 23.08 0.87 3.32
C ASP A 133 22.71 1.56 4.64
N LEU A 134 21.66 1.08 5.30
CA LEU A 134 21.27 1.55 6.64
C LEU A 134 22.36 1.30 7.68
N SER A 135 22.96 0.10 7.69
CA SER A 135 24.03 -0.24 8.64
C SER A 135 25.29 0.60 8.42
N ASP A 136 25.60 0.97 7.19
CA ASP A 136 26.76 1.79 6.87
C ASP A 136 26.51 3.26 7.24
N ALA A 137 25.30 3.77 6.98
CA ALA A 137 24.89 5.09 7.47
C ALA A 137 24.93 5.19 9.01
N GLU A 138 24.47 4.16 9.72
CA GLU A 138 24.54 4.11 11.19
C GLU A 138 26.00 4.16 11.69
N LYS A 139 26.92 3.41 11.05
CA LYS A 139 28.35 3.45 11.37
C LYS A 139 28.97 4.81 11.11
N GLU A 140 28.59 5.50 10.02
CA GLU A 140 29.07 6.84 9.71
C GLU A 140 28.63 7.86 10.77
N VAL A 141 27.35 7.81 11.18
CA VAL A 141 26.80 8.65 12.25
C VAL A 141 27.52 8.38 13.57
N GLU A 142 27.71 7.10 13.92
CA GLU A 142 28.41 6.72 15.15
C GLU A 142 29.87 7.18 15.11
N PHE A 143 30.56 7.01 13.99
CA PHE A 143 31.93 7.47 13.79
C PHE A 143 32.04 8.99 13.95
N GLY A 144 31.11 9.75 13.37
CA GLY A 144 31.00 11.20 13.56
C GLY A 144 30.85 11.58 15.03
N ARG A 145 29.91 10.94 15.74
CA ARG A 145 29.68 11.16 17.18
C ARG A 145 30.91 10.83 18.03
N LEU A 146 31.60 9.73 17.73
CA LEU A 146 32.84 9.34 18.41
C LEU A 146 33.97 10.34 18.16
N ARG A 147 34.06 10.88 16.93
CA ARG A 147 35.06 11.89 16.54
C ARG A 147 34.83 13.20 17.29
N GLU A 148 33.59 13.68 17.35
CA GLU A 148 33.20 14.87 18.13
C GLU A 148 33.52 14.69 19.62
N ARG A 149 33.19 13.53 20.18
CA ARG A 149 33.49 13.22 21.58
C ARG A 149 35.00 13.28 21.87
N ARG A 150 35.85 12.76 20.98
CA ARG A 150 37.31 12.83 21.13
C ARG A 150 37.84 14.27 21.08
N LYS A 151 37.24 15.15 20.27
CA LYS A 151 37.63 16.58 20.20
C LYS A 151 37.37 17.30 21.51
N TYR A 152 36.22 17.05 22.15
CA TYR A 152 35.87 17.66 23.44
C TYR A 152 36.92 17.37 24.53
N TYR A 153 37.42 16.13 24.61
CA TYR A 153 38.43 15.75 25.61
C TYR A 153 39.86 16.21 25.28
N LYS A 154 40.17 16.54 24.01
CA LYS A 154 41.52 16.98 23.58
C LYS A 154 41.75 18.48 23.80
N ASN A 155 40.66 19.26 23.86
CA ASN A 155 40.73 20.71 23.87
C ASN A 155 40.43 21.25 25.28
N MET A 156 41.43 21.26 26.17
CA MET A 156 41.47 22.17 27.33
C MET A 156 41.70 23.64 26.91
N ARG A 157 41.30 24.00 25.68
CA ARG A 157 41.49 25.33 25.08
C ARG A 157 40.15 26.05 25.14
N ASP A 158 40.09 27.13 25.91
CA ASP A 158 38.89 27.95 26.03
C ASP A 158 38.58 28.65 24.70
N ASN A 159 37.40 28.34 24.13
CA ASN A 159 36.71 29.11 23.09
C ASN A 159 37.39 29.26 21.70
N VAL A 160 38.47 28.54 21.38
CA VAL A 160 39.08 28.55 20.04
C VAL A 160 38.65 27.31 19.23
N PRO A 161 38.07 27.47 18.01
CA PRO A 161 37.71 26.34 17.16
C PRO A 161 38.92 25.49 16.72
N ASP A 162 38.73 24.16 16.70
CA ASP A 162 39.77 23.14 16.42
C ASP A 162 40.39 23.21 15.02
N TRP A 163 39.80 23.97 14.10
CA TRP A 163 40.30 24.12 12.72
C TRP A 163 41.27 25.31 12.52
N PHE A 164 41.43 26.18 13.53
CA PHE A 164 42.50 27.19 13.59
C PHE A 164 43.76 26.62 14.26
N GLN A 165 44.28 25.51 13.71
CA GLN A 165 45.55 24.93 14.14
C GLN A 165 46.69 25.57 13.33
N LEU A 166 47.43 26.49 13.95
CA LEU A 166 48.79 26.87 13.53
C LEU A 166 49.81 25.99 14.26
#